data_AF-A0A927VPC7-F1
#
_entry.id   AF-A0A927VPC7-F1
#
_cell.length_a   1.000
_cell.length_b   1.000
_cell.length_c   1.000
_cell.angle_alpha   90.00
_cell.angle_beta   90.00
_cell.angle_gamma   90.00
#
_symmetry.space_group_name_H-M   'P 1'
#
loop_
_entity.id
_entity.type
_entity.pdbx_description
1 polymer ?
#
loop_
_entity_poly.entity_id
_entity_poly.type
_entity_poly.pdbx_seq_one_letter_code
_entity_poly.pdbx_strand_id
1 'polypeptide(L)'
;MKKILDIITDELKNAFDQAGYPSDKVRATISNRPDLCEYQCNGAMALAKELHKAPIEIAENVTKILAEDSKFDLAEAVKPGFINLKLSGSFISDYVNGMITGDKFGLETFGDGKKIVVDYGGPNVAKPLHIGHLRSAIIGESVKRICNYVGFDAIGDIHMGDWGLQMGQIIAELHLRQPDLVYFDENYEGEYPEEAPFTISELEEIYPCASKKCKKDADG
;
A
#
# COMPACT_ATOMS: atom_id res chain seq x y z
N MET A 1 19.78 -3.24 3.50
CA MET A 1 20.03 -4.70 3.46
C MET A 1 19.30 -5.25 2.24
N LYS A 2 19.97 -6.07 1.44
CA LYS A 2 19.36 -6.69 0.24
C LYS A 2 18.25 -7.67 0.67
N LYS A 3 17.12 -7.68 -0.03
CA LYS A 3 16.01 -8.59 0.29
C LYS A 3 16.46 -10.05 0.10
N ILE A 4 15.97 -10.94 0.94
CA ILE A 4 16.31 -12.37 0.88
C ILE A 4 16.07 -12.98 -0.51
N LEU A 5 14.96 -12.63 -1.18
CA LEU A 5 14.65 -13.07 -2.54
C LEU A 5 15.69 -12.60 -3.58
N ASP A 6 16.23 -11.39 -3.41
CA ASP A 6 17.24 -10.86 -4.31
C ASP A 6 18.59 -11.55 -4.07
N ILE A 7 18.92 -11.90 -2.82
CA ILE A 7 20.12 -12.70 -2.49
C ILE A 7 20.02 -14.09 -3.13
N ILE A 8 18.88 -14.78 -2.96
CA ILE A 8 18.66 -16.10 -3.57
C ILE A 8 18.70 -16.02 -5.10
N THR A 9 18.15 -14.95 -5.66
CA THR A 9 18.19 -14.71 -7.11
C THR A 9 19.61 -14.53 -7.63
N ASP A 10 20.47 -13.81 -6.91
CA ASP A 10 21.87 -13.68 -7.27
C ASP A 10 22.59 -15.05 -7.25
N GLU A 11 22.39 -15.86 -6.21
CA GLU A 11 23.00 -17.19 -6.13
C GLU A 11 22.52 -18.11 -7.24
N LEU A 12 21.23 -18.05 -7.57
CA LEU A 12 20.69 -18.75 -8.74
C LEU A 12 21.37 -18.26 -10.02
N LYS A 13 21.47 -16.96 -10.25
CA LYS A 13 22.12 -16.42 -11.45
C LYS A 13 23.57 -16.88 -11.57
N ASN A 14 24.33 -16.80 -10.47
CA ASN A 14 25.71 -17.29 -10.40
C ASN A 14 25.79 -18.79 -10.76
N ALA A 15 24.87 -19.61 -10.24
CA ALA A 15 24.83 -21.04 -10.55
C ALA A 15 24.44 -21.32 -12.01
N PHE A 16 23.53 -20.55 -12.60
CA PHE A 16 23.21 -20.64 -14.03
C PHE A 16 24.43 -20.24 -14.88
N ASP A 17 25.11 -19.15 -14.55
CA ASP A 17 26.30 -18.70 -15.28
C ASP A 17 27.44 -19.73 -15.20
N GLN A 18 27.70 -20.30 -14.01
CA GLN A 18 28.69 -21.36 -13.82
C GLN A 18 28.34 -22.65 -14.57
N ALA A 19 27.04 -22.96 -14.71
CA ALA A 19 26.56 -24.06 -15.53
C ALA A 19 26.58 -23.75 -17.05
N GLY A 20 26.99 -22.54 -17.45
CA GLY A 20 27.09 -22.10 -18.83
C GLY A 20 25.75 -21.73 -19.46
N TYR A 21 24.80 -21.25 -18.65
CA TYR A 21 23.45 -20.88 -19.09
C TYR A 21 23.19 -19.38 -18.90
N PRO A 22 22.42 -18.73 -19.79
CA PRO A 22 22.03 -17.33 -19.62
C PRO A 22 21.22 -17.11 -18.33
N SER A 23 21.60 -16.11 -17.54
CA SER A 23 20.99 -15.82 -16.24
C SER A 23 20.00 -14.64 -16.23
N ASP A 24 19.81 -13.95 -17.36
CA ASP A 24 18.98 -12.73 -17.47
C ASP A 24 17.53 -12.92 -17.01
N LYS A 25 16.97 -14.10 -17.26
CA LYS A 25 15.57 -14.47 -16.95
C LYS A 25 15.44 -15.27 -15.66
N VAL A 26 16.54 -15.50 -14.94
CA VAL A 26 16.56 -16.30 -13.72
C VAL A 26 16.15 -15.45 -12.54
N ARG A 27 15.13 -15.92 -11.81
CA ARG A 27 14.61 -15.28 -10.59
C ARG A 27 14.10 -16.33 -9.61
N ALA A 28 14.33 -16.09 -8.33
CA ALA A 28 13.65 -16.80 -7.26
C ALA A 28 12.23 -16.24 -7.08
N THR A 29 11.28 -17.12 -6.81
CA THR A 29 9.92 -16.78 -6.40
C THR A 29 9.54 -17.56 -5.15
N ILE A 30 8.58 -17.05 -4.38
CA ILE A 30 8.00 -17.82 -3.27
C ILE A 30 7.29 -19.04 -3.84
N SER A 31 7.52 -20.21 -3.25
CA SER A 31 6.90 -21.45 -3.67
C SER A 31 5.38 -21.42 -3.43
N ASN A 32 4.61 -21.91 -4.41
CA ASN A 32 3.17 -22.17 -4.23
C ASN A 32 2.91 -23.48 -3.46
N ARG A 33 3.96 -24.25 -3.14
CA ARG A 33 3.93 -25.53 -2.43
C ARG A 33 4.89 -25.47 -1.24
N PRO A 34 4.50 -24.76 -0.16
CA PRO A 34 5.34 -24.58 1.03
C PRO A 34 5.65 -25.90 1.75
N ASP A 35 4.85 -26.94 1.49
CA ASP A 35 5.11 -28.31 1.95
C ASP A 35 6.39 -28.91 1.35
N LEU A 36 6.76 -28.48 0.14
CA LEU A 36 7.92 -29.01 -0.59
C LEU A 36 9.17 -28.13 -0.41
N CYS A 37 9.00 -26.82 -0.49
CA CYS A 37 10.11 -25.85 -0.43
C CYS A 37 9.60 -24.43 -0.16
N GLU A 38 10.48 -23.54 0.27
CA GLU A 38 10.17 -22.14 0.58
C GLU A 38 10.22 -21.28 -0.69
N TYR A 39 11.20 -21.55 -1.55
CA TYR A 39 11.45 -20.80 -2.77
C TYR A 39 11.57 -21.74 -3.96
N GLN A 40 11.26 -21.20 -5.14
CA GLN A 40 11.34 -21.92 -6.40
C GLN A 40 11.92 -21.04 -7.50
N CYS A 41 12.60 -21.65 -8.47
CA CYS A 41 13.02 -21.00 -9.71
C CYS A 41 12.52 -21.78 -10.93
N ASN A 42 11.96 -21.05 -11.90
CA ASN A 42 11.41 -21.59 -13.15
C ASN A 42 12.29 -21.25 -14.36
N GLY A 43 13.50 -20.70 -14.13
CA GLY A 43 14.40 -20.21 -15.17
C GLY A 43 14.79 -21.29 -16.18
N ALA A 44 14.96 -22.54 -15.74
CA ALA A 44 15.30 -23.66 -16.62
C ALA A 44 14.22 -23.92 -17.69
N MET A 45 12.94 -23.76 -17.36
CA MET A 45 11.84 -23.88 -18.33
C MET A 45 11.85 -22.77 -19.38
N ALA A 46 12.19 -21.55 -18.97
CA ALA A 46 12.28 -20.42 -19.90
C ALA A 46 13.43 -20.61 -20.91
N LEU A 47 14.54 -21.20 -20.48
CA LEU A 47 15.72 -21.42 -21.33
C LEU A 47 15.64 -22.67 -22.20
N ALA A 48 14.77 -23.64 -21.88
CA ALA A 48 14.67 -24.89 -22.62
C ALA A 48 14.44 -24.71 -24.12
N LYS A 49 13.60 -23.73 -24.51
CA LYS A 49 13.32 -23.42 -25.92
C LYS A 49 14.53 -22.80 -26.63
N GLU A 50 15.28 -21.95 -25.94
CA GLU A 50 16.43 -21.23 -26.50
C GLU A 50 17.67 -22.13 -26.62
N LEU A 51 17.85 -23.04 -25.66
CA LEU A 51 19.01 -23.93 -25.60
C LEU A 51 18.78 -25.29 -26.27
N HIS A 52 17.55 -25.58 -26.72
CA HIS A 52 17.15 -26.88 -27.26
C HIS A 52 17.50 -28.07 -26.35
N LYS A 53 17.43 -27.85 -25.03
CA LYS A 53 17.71 -28.86 -23.98
C LYS A 53 16.46 -29.13 -23.15
N ALA A 54 16.37 -30.34 -22.60
CA ALA A 54 15.27 -30.66 -21.68
C ALA A 54 15.39 -29.75 -20.43
N PRO A 55 14.30 -29.10 -19.97
CA PRO A 55 14.38 -28.19 -18.85
C PRO A 55 14.87 -28.86 -17.56
N ILE A 56 14.57 -30.15 -17.38
CA ILE A 56 15.05 -30.92 -16.23
C ILE A 56 16.57 -31.07 -16.23
N GLU A 57 17.21 -31.23 -17.38
CA GLU A 57 18.68 -31.33 -17.47
C GLU A 57 19.35 -30.00 -17.09
N ILE A 58 18.75 -28.87 -17.50
CA ILE A 58 19.22 -27.54 -17.11
C ILE A 58 19.10 -27.38 -15.59
N ALA A 59 17.94 -27.73 -15.02
CA ALA A 59 17.70 -27.64 -13.59
C ALA A 59 18.68 -28.51 -12.78
N GLU A 60 18.89 -29.76 -13.19
CA GLU A 60 19.82 -30.69 -12.53
C GLU A 60 21.27 -30.18 -12.51
N ASN A 61 21.73 -29.57 -13.60
CA ASN A 61 23.07 -29.01 -13.69
C ASN A 61 23.24 -27.81 -12.74
N VAL A 62 22.22 -26.95 -12.65
CA VAL A 62 22.24 -25.80 -11.74
C VAL A 62 22.17 -26.25 -10.28
N THR A 63 21.31 -27.23 -9.95
CA THR A 63 21.17 -27.70 -8.56
C THR A 63 22.40 -28.40 -8.03
N LYS A 64 23.21 -29.03 -8.89
CA LYS A 64 24.52 -29.59 -8.47
C LYS A 64 25.46 -28.53 -7.92
N ILE A 65 25.47 -27.34 -8.54
CA ILE A 65 26.29 -26.21 -8.09
C ILE A 65 25.71 -25.62 -6.80
N LEU A 66 24.38 -25.43 -6.74
CA LEU A 66 23.72 -24.90 -5.55
C LEU A 66 23.79 -25.82 -4.33
N ALA A 67 23.90 -27.13 -4.54
CA ALA A 67 24.05 -28.11 -3.46
C ALA A 67 25.37 -27.96 -2.69
N GLU A 68 26.36 -27.26 -3.25
CA GLU A 68 27.62 -26.93 -2.59
C GLU A 68 27.56 -25.60 -1.81
N ASP A 69 26.50 -24.80 -1.99
CA ASP A 69 26.34 -23.53 -1.26
C ASP A 69 25.67 -23.75 0.10
N SER A 70 26.41 -23.44 1.16
CA SER A 70 25.98 -23.46 2.56
C SER A 70 24.71 -22.67 2.88
N LYS A 71 24.24 -21.78 1.99
CA LYS A 71 22.98 -21.04 2.15
C LYS A 71 21.74 -21.91 1.94
N PHE A 72 21.88 -23.09 1.34
CA PHE A 72 20.76 -23.98 1.05
C PHE A 72 20.89 -25.31 1.81
N ASP A 73 19.83 -25.68 2.53
CA ASP A 73 19.68 -27.05 3.06
C ASP A 73 19.20 -28.01 1.96
N LEU A 74 18.51 -27.48 0.94
CA LEU A 74 18.01 -28.25 -0.19
C LEU A 74 18.05 -27.40 -1.46
N ALA A 75 18.62 -27.95 -2.53
CA ALA A 75 18.45 -27.49 -3.90
C ALA A 75 18.13 -28.70 -4.78
N GLU A 76 16.89 -28.82 -5.24
CA GLU A 76 16.40 -30.02 -5.94
C GLU A 76 15.76 -29.67 -7.28
N ALA A 77 16.14 -30.41 -8.33
CA ALA A 77 15.52 -30.32 -9.64
C ALA A 77 14.28 -31.21 -9.71
N VAL A 78 13.13 -30.63 -10.02
CA VAL A 78 11.83 -31.31 -10.07
C VAL A 78 11.22 -31.20 -11.46
N LYS A 79 10.65 -32.29 -11.97
CA LYS A 79 10.03 -32.31 -13.30
C LYS A 79 8.89 -31.27 -13.41
N PRO A 80 8.76 -30.57 -14.56
CA PRO A 80 9.54 -30.72 -15.78
C PRO A 80 10.86 -29.92 -15.84
N GLY A 81 11.19 -29.14 -14.80
CA GLY A 81 12.40 -28.30 -14.72
C GLY A 81 12.28 -27.17 -13.69
N PHE A 82 11.55 -27.42 -12.60
CA PHE A 82 11.52 -26.55 -11.43
C PHE A 82 12.80 -26.75 -10.61
N ILE A 83 13.30 -25.69 -10.00
CA ILE A 83 14.35 -25.77 -8.98
C ILE A 83 13.72 -25.39 -7.65
N ASN A 84 13.59 -26.35 -6.74
CA ASN A 84 13.06 -26.15 -5.40
C ASN A 84 14.20 -25.84 -4.43
N LEU A 85 14.00 -24.86 -3.56
CA LEU A 85 15.03 -24.37 -2.64
C LEU A 85 14.51 -24.31 -1.20
N LYS A 86 15.29 -24.83 -0.26
CA LYS A 86 15.14 -24.57 1.18
C LYS A 86 16.41 -23.90 1.68
N LEU A 87 16.24 -22.79 2.39
CA LEU A 87 17.37 -22.09 2.97
C LEU A 87 17.91 -22.83 4.19
N SER A 88 19.20 -22.67 4.45
CA SER A 88 19.79 -23.22 5.65
C SER A 88 19.40 -22.43 6.89
N GLY A 89 19.22 -23.15 8.00
CA GLY A 89 18.90 -22.51 9.28
C GLY A 89 19.96 -21.50 9.73
N SER A 90 21.25 -21.75 9.42
CA SER A 90 22.33 -20.81 9.68
C SER A 90 22.20 -19.53 8.86
N PHE A 91 21.90 -19.64 7.57
CA PHE A 91 21.71 -18.46 6.71
C PHE A 91 20.52 -17.60 7.16
N ILE A 92 19.39 -18.24 7.50
CA ILE A 92 18.22 -17.52 8.03
C ILE A 92 18.57 -16.82 9.34
N SER A 93 19.24 -17.51 10.26
CA SER A 93 19.68 -16.96 11.55
C SER A 93 20.57 -15.74 11.35
N ASP A 94 21.59 -15.84 10.51
CA ASP A 94 22.53 -14.75 10.22
C ASP A 94 21.82 -13.56 9.56
N TYR A 95 20.91 -13.81 8.63
CA TYR A 95 20.10 -12.77 7.99
C TYR A 95 19.25 -12.02 9.01
N VAL A 96 18.54 -12.73 9.90
CA VAL A 96 17.70 -12.13 10.95
C VAL A 96 18.54 -11.36 11.98
N ASN A 97 19.70 -11.88 12.38
CA ASN A 97 20.63 -11.18 13.26
C ASN A 97 21.13 -9.86 12.62
N GLY A 98 21.39 -9.88 11.31
CA GLY A 98 21.68 -8.68 10.54
C GLY A 98 20.51 -7.69 10.52
N MET A 99 19.26 -8.17 10.38
CA MET A 99 18.08 -7.29 10.43
C MET A 99 17.96 -6.60 11.79
N ILE A 100 18.13 -7.34 12.90
CA ILE A 100 18.00 -6.79 14.27
C ILE A 100 18.98 -5.64 14.52
N THR A 101 20.18 -5.72 13.94
CA THR A 101 21.23 -4.70 14.10
C THR A 101 21.12 -3.55 13.09
N GLY A 102 20.35 -3.72 12.01
CA GLY A 102 20.15 -2.71 10.98
C GLY A 102 19.09 -1.67 11.36
N ASP A 103 19.32 -0.41 10.98
CA ASP A 103 18.28 0.62 11.07
C ASP A 103 17.02 0.18 10.32
N LYS A 104 15.84 0.44 10.89
CA LYS A 104 14.53 0.00 10.40
C LYS A 104 14.48 -1.48 10.00
N PHE A 105 15.17 -2.35 10.74
CA PHE A 105 15.30 -3.78 10.48
C PHE A 105 15.97 -4.11 9.14
N GLY A 106 16.87 -3.25 8.67
CA GLY A 106 17.56 -3.40 7.39
C GLY A 106 16.79 -2.88 6.17
N LEU A 107 15.60 -2.29 6.37
CA LEU A 107 14.84 -1.64 5.30
C LEU A 107 15.63 -0.46 4.73
N GLU A 108 15.98 -0.54 3.45
CA GLU A 108 16.52 0.59 2.71
C GLU A 108 15.40 1.59 2.40
N THR A 109 15.58 2.82 2.85
CA THR A 109 14.70 3.94 2.50
C THR A 109 15.05 4.44 1.11
N PHE A 110 14.06 4.57 0.26
CA PHE A 110 14.21 5.04 -1.13
C PHE A 110 13.34 6.27 -1.44
N GLY A 111 12.62 6.78 -0.43
CA GLY A 111 11.84 8.01 -0.57
C GLY A 111 12.70 9.25 -0.76
N ASP A 112 13.92 9.27 -0.22
CA ASP A 112 14.91 10.35 -0.41
C ASP A 112 14.35 11.76 -0.07
N GLY A 113 13.48 11.83 0.94
CA GLY A 113 12.82 13.08 1.35
C GLY A 113 11.88 13.66 0.29
N LYS A 114 11.56 12.93 -0.78
CA LYS A 114 10.63 13.40 -1.80
C LYS A 114 9.26 13.60 -1.18
N LYS A 115 8.66 14.72 -1.53
CA LYS A 115 7.32 15.09 -1.06
C LYS A 115 6.27 14.33 -1.83
N ILE A 116 5.31 13.77 -1.11
CA ILE A 116 4.12 13.17 -1.70
C ILE A 116 2.87 13.70 -0.98
N VAL A 117 1.78 13.82 -1.73
CA VAL A 117 0.47 14.17 -1.18
C VAL A 117 -0.44 12.96 -1.35
N VAL A 118 -1.08 12.56 -0.26
CA VAL A 118 -2.07 11.48 -0.25
C VAL A 118 -3.42 12.12 0.01
N ASP A 119 -4.28 12.14 -1.01
CA ASP A 119 -5.69 12.52 -0.90
C ASP A 119 -6.50 11.30 -0.41
N TYR A 120 -7.21 11.44 0.71
CA TYR A 120 -8.03 10.39 1.27
C TYR A 120 -9.15 10.90 2.17
N GLY A 121 -10.07 10.02 2.59
CA GLY A 121 -11.19 10.37 3.47
C GLY A 121 -12.34 11.05 2.71
N GLY A 122 -12.11 12.26 2.19
CA GLY A 122 -13.06 13.04 1.40
C GLY A 122 -14.45 13.22 2.03
N PRO A 123 -14.59 13.47 3.34
CA PRO A 123 -15.91 13.57 3.95
C PRO A 123 -16.63 14.85 3.52
N ASN A 124 -17.95 14.76 3.32
CA ASN A 124 -18.79 15.93 3.07
C ASN A 124 -19.28 16.55 4.39
N VAL A 125 -19.06 17.84 4.59
CA VAL A 125 -19.37 18.53 5.86
C VAL A 125 -20.87 18.65 6.12
N ALA A 126 -21.68 18.68 5.05
CA ALA A 126 -23.13 18.81 5.14
C ALA A 126 -23.83 17.50 5.54
N LYS A 127 -23.10 16.41 5.76
CA LYS A 127 -23.66 15.09 6.07
C LYS A 127 -22.85 14.37 7.15
N PRO A 128 -23.49 13.52 7.96
CA PRO A 128 -22.78 12.67 8.90
C PRO A 128 -21.76 11.78 8.21
N LEU A 129 -20.65 11.55 8.88
CA LEU A 129 -19.68 10.53 8.47
C LEU A 129 -20.34 9.15 8.50
N HIS A 130 -20.22 8.41 7.41
CA HIS A 130 -20.66 7.02 7.32
C HIS A 130 -19.49 6.10 6.96
N ILE A 131 -19.73 4.78 7.03
CA ILE A 131 -18.73 3.72 6.79
C ILE A 131 -17.98 3.85 5.45
N GLY A 132 -18.59 4.53 4.47
CA GLY A 132 -17.99 4.79 3.16
C GLY A 132 -16.74 5.67 3.23
N HIS A 133 -16.74 6.69 4.10
CA HIS A 133 -15.59 7.58 4.31
C HIS A 133 -14.51 6.90 5.15
N LEU A 134 -14.90 5.98 6.05
CA LEU A 134 -13.96 5.28 6.93
C LEU A 134 -12.95 4.43 6.16
N ARG A 135 -13.39 3.78 5.07
CA ARG A 135 -12.49 2.97 4.24
C ARG A 135 -11.38 3.82 3.63
N SER A 136 -11.74 4.96 3.04
CA SER A 136 -10.77 5.88 2.44
C SER A 136 -9.84 6.45 3.50
N ALA A 137 -10.39 6.85 4.66
CA ALA A 137 -9.64 7.35 5.80
C ALA A 137 -8.55 6.37 6.29
N ILE A 138 -8.92 5.11 6.53
CA ILE A 138 -8.01 4.09 7.05
C ILE A 138 -6.94 3.72 6.01
N ILE A 139 -7.33 3.51 4.76
CA ILE A 139 -6.39 3.12 3.70
C ILE A 139 -5.40 4.25 3.43
N GLY A 140 -5.88 5.49 3.28
CA GLY A 140 -5.03 6.64 3.01
C GLY A 140 -4.04 6.92 4.13
N GLU A 141 -4.50 6.87 5.38
CA GLU A 141 -3.63 7.04 6.55
C GLU A 141 -2.57 5.92 6.64
N SER A 142 -2.94 4.68 6.33
CA SER A 142 -2.00 3.56 6.27
C SER A 142 -0.93 3.76 5.20
N VAL A 143 -1.33 4.17 3.99
CA VAL A 143 -0.41 4.48 2.89
C VAL A 143 0.54 5.62 3.28
N LYS A 144 0.01 6.71 3.86
CA LYS A 144 0.83 7.83 4.34
C LYS A 144 1.90 7.37 5.35
N ARG A 145 1.54 6.50 6.30
CA ARG A 145 2.47 5.93 7.28
C ARG A 145 3.55 5.07 6.64
N ILE A 146 3.18 4.22 5.68
CA ILE A 146 4.14 3.40 4.93
C ILE A 146 5.12 4.30 4.17
N CYS A 147 4.62 5.34 3.50
CA CYS A 147 5.45 6.29 2.76
C CYS A 147 6.44 7.04 3.68
N ASN A 148 5.98 7.54 4.83
CA ASN A 148 6.87 8.15 5.82
C ASN A 148 7.91 7.14 6.34
N TYR A 149 7.51 5.89 6.58
CA TYR A 149 8.43 4.85 7.05
C TYR A 149 9.54 4.54 6.02
N VAL A 150 9.23 4.51 4.72
CA VAL A 150 10.22 4.29 3.64
C VAL A 150 10.98 5.57 3.21
N GLY A 151 10.77 6.70 3.91
CA GLY A 151 11.59 7.90 3.79
C GLY A 151 11.06 9.01 2.87
N PHE A 152 9.76 9.01 2.55
CA PHE A 152 9.11 10.17 1.91
C PHE A 152 8.70 11.22 2.95
N ASP A 153 8.53 12.47 2.52
CA ASP A 153 7.79 13.51 3.26
C ASP A 153 6.31 13.44 2.82
N ALA A 154 5.54 12.58 3.47
CA ALA A 154 4.15 12.31 3.09
C ALA A 154 3.16 13.20 3.84
N ILE A 155 2.45 14.03 3.08
CA ILE A 155 1.40 14.94 3.55
C ILE A 155 0.04 14.30 3.25
N GLY A 156 -0.86 14.31 4.23
CA GLY A 156 -2.24 13.89 4.04
C GLY A 156 -3.14 15.08 3.72
N ASP A 157 -3.98 14.95 2.70
CA ASP A 157 -5.08 15.86 2.41
C ASP A 157 -6.39 15.08 2.57
N ILE A 158 -7.28 15.56 3.44
CA ILE A 158 -8.59 14.92 3.62
C ILE A 158 -9.60 15.31 2.54
N HIS A 159 -9.23 16.26 1.69
CA HIS A 159 -10.02 16.85 0.60
C HIS A 159 -11.50 16.99 0.95
N MET A 160 -11.74 17.80 1.99
CA MET A 160 -13.05 17.94 2.61
C MET A 160 -14.07 18.51 1.62
N GLY A 161 -15.26 17.91 1.57
CA GLY A 161 -16.38 18.42 0.78
C GLY A 161 -17.08 19.55 1.51
N ASP A 162 -16.45 20.71 1.57
CA ASP A 162 -16.91 21.91 2.28
C ASP A 162 -17.50 23.00 1.38
N TRP A 163 -17.54 22.76 0.07
CA TRP A 163 -18.07 23.69 -0.92
C TRP A 163 -19.18 23.06 -1.77
N GLY A 164 -20.30 23.75 -1.91
CA GLY A 164 -21.43 23.32 -2.75
C GLY A 164 -22.78 23.91 -2.35
N LEU A 165 -23.82 23.59 -3.12
CA LEU A 165 -25.20 24.02 -2.89
C LEU A 165 -25.70 23.69 -1.47
N GLN A 166 -25.19 22.61 -0.89
CA GLN A 166 -25.54 22.16 0.44
C GLN A 166 -25.20 23.19 1.53
N MET A 167 -24.15 23.99 1.33
CA MET A 167 -23.78 25.06 2.26
C MET A 167 -24.81 26.19 2.26
N GLY A 168 -25.21 26.65 1.07
CA GLY A 168 -26.27 27.66 0.96
C GLY A 168 -27.61 27.17 1.54
N GLN A 169 -27.93 25.89 1.34
CA GLN A 169 -29.11 25.25 1.93
C GLN A 169 -29.08 25.28 3.46
N ILE A 170 -27.94 24.90 4.06
CA ILE A 170 -27.78 24.89 5.52
C ILE A 170 -27.85 26.32 6.08
N ILE A 171 -27.14 27.28 5.48
CA ILE A 171 -27.13 28.69 5.92
C ILE A 171 -28.54 29.29 5.85
N ALA A 172 -29.24 29.09 4.74
CA ALA A 172 -30.59 29.62 4.55
C ALA A 172 -31.59 29.02 5.55
N GLU A 173 -31.54 27.71 5.78
CA GLU A 173 -32.41 27.08 6.77
C GLU A 173 -32.06 27.47 8.20
N LEU A 174 -30.77 27.67 8.50
CA LEU A 174 -30.32 28.18 9.80
C LEU A 174 -30.85 29.59 10.05
N HIS A 175 -30.80 30.49 9.05
CA HIS A 175 -31.37 31.83 9.13
C HIS A 175 -32.87 31.81 9.41
N LEU A 176 -33.62 30.92 8.76
CA LEU A 176 -35.06 30.76 8.99
C LEU A 176 -35.38 30.26 10.41
N ARG A 177 -34.53 29.41 10.98
CA ARG A 177 -34.73 28.83 12.33
C ARG A 177 -34.26 29.76 13.44
N GLN A 178 -33.15 30.47 13.22
CA GLN A 178 -32.48 31.31 14.20
C GLN A 178 -32.03 32.62 13.51
N PRO A 179 -32.99 33.54 13.21
CA PRO A 179 -32.68 34.77 12.47
C PRO A 179 -31.82 35.74 13.26
N ASP A 180 -31.87 35.68 14.59
CA ASP A 180 -31.18 36.59 15.50
C ASP A 180 -29.70 36.21 15.75
N LEU A 181 -29.17 35.20 15.06
CA LEU A 181 -27.75 34.88 15.16
C LEU A 181 -26.91 36.04 14.63
N VAL A 182 -25.82 36.35 15.33
CA VAL A 182 -24.86 37.40 14.96
C VAL A 182 -24.28 37.25 13.56
N TYR A 183 -24.30 36.04 12.99
CA TYR A 183 -23.86 35.77 11.61
C TYR A 183 -24.73 36.45 10.55
N PHE A 184 -25.95 36.88 10.91
CA PHE A 184 -26.90 37.51 10.01
C PHE A 184 -27.11 39.00 10.30
N ASP A 185 -26.42 39.55 11.30
CA ASP A 185 -26.42 40.98 11.58
C ASP A 185 -25.29 41.67 10.80
N GLU A 186 -25.66 42.47 9.80
CA GLU A 186 -24.72 43.23 8.96
C GLU A 186 -23.92 44.28 9.74
N ASN A 187 -24.38 44.66 10.95
CA ASN A 187 -23.72 45.67 11.79
C ASN A 187 -22.89 45.04 12.91
N TYR A 188 -22.72 43.72 12.93
CA TYR A 188 -21.94 43.05 13.96
C TYR A 188 -20.43 43.27 13.75
N GLU A 189 -19.78 43.96 14.69
CA GLU A 189 -18.33 44.25 14.66
C GLU A 189 -17.52 43.44 15.68
N GLY A 190 -18.16 42.50 16.39
CA GLY A 190 -17.53 41.65 17.41
C GLY A 190 -16.86 40.39 16.85
N GLU A 191 -16.35 39.55 17.74
CA GLU A 191 -15.82 38.22 17.38
C GLU A 191 -16.95 37.21 17.25
N TYR A 192 -16.99 36.48 16.13
CA TYR A 192 -17.97 35.41 15.95
C TYR A 192 -17.76 34.28 16.97
N PRO A 193 -18.84 33.61 17.43
CA PRO A 193 -18.72 32.46 18.31
C PRO A 193 -17.80 31.38 17.73
N GLU A 194 -16.94 30.81 18.57
CA GLU A 194 -16.04 29.70 18.16
C GLU A 194 -16.79 28.37 17.96
N GLU A 195 -17.92 28.21 18.65
CA GLU A 195 -18.76 27.01 18.56
C GLU A 195 -19.90 27.19 17.55
N ALA A 196 -20.19 26.13 16.81
CA ALA A 196 -21.30 26.12 15.87
C ALA A 196 -22.64 26.33 16.59
N PRO A 197 -23.59 27.11 16.03
CA PRO A 197 -24.89 27.38 16.64
C PRO A 197 -25.87 26.19 16.56
N PHE A 198 -25.38 25.01 16.18
CA PHE A 198 -26.14 23.78 16.05
C PHE A 198 -25.25 22.57 16.33
N THR A 199 -25.88 21.49 16.77
CA THR A 199 -25.29 20.16 16.97
C THR A 199 -25.28 19.35 15.67
N ILE A 200 -24.52 18.25 15.64
CA ILE A 200 -24.54 17.30 14.52
C ILE A 200 -25.95 16.72 14.30
N SER A 201 -26.68 16.44 15.39
CA SER A 201 -28.06 15.95 15.31
C SER A 201 -29.01 16.99 14.69
N GLU A 202 -28.85 18.27 15.02
CA GLU A 202 -29.63 19.33 14.37
C GLU A 202 -29.26 19.50 12.90
N LEU A 203 -27.97 19.32 12.53
CA LEU A 203 -27.53 19.35 11.14
C LEU A 203 -28.18 18.25 10.30
N GLU A 204 -28.37 17.05 10.87
CA GLU A 204 -29.09 15.93 10.26
C GLU A 204 -30.55 16.25 9.97
N GLU A 205 -31.15 17.23 10.64
CA GLU A 205 -32.51 17.71 10.39
C GLU A 205 -32.54 18.92 9.45
N ILE A 206 -31.63 19.88 9.64
CA ILE A 206 -31.51 21.11 8.86
C ILE A 206 -31.30 20.77 7.39
N TYR A 207 -30.33 19.91 7.07
CA TYR A 207 -29.97 19.63 5.68
C TYR A 207 -31.11 18.98 4.88
N PRO A 208 -31.78 17.90 5.35
CA PRO A 208 -32.93 17.34 4.64
C PRO A 208 -34.13 18.29 4.53
N CYS A 209 -34.37 19.16 5.53
CA CYS A 209 -35.42 20.18 5.47
C CYS A 209 -35.13 21.18 4.33
N ALA A 210 -33.94 21.78 4.34
CA ALA A 210 -33.49 22.73 3.34
C ALA A 210 -33.50 22.14 1.93
N SER A 211 -32.99 20.91 1.78
CA SER A 211 -32.96 20.21 0.49
C SER A 211 -34.36 19.96 -0.07
N LYS A 212 -35.34 19.62 0.79
CA LYS A 212 -36.75 19.45 0.39
C LYS A 212 -37.39 20.77 -0.04
N LYS A 213 -37.12 21.88 0.65
CA LYS A 213 -37.60 23.22 0.27
C LYS A 213 -37.07 23.62 -1.10
N CYS A 214 -35.74 23.55 -1.29
CA CYS A 214 -35.10 23.84 -2.57
C CYS A 214 -35.69 23.05 -3.75
N LYS A 215 -36.04 21.77 -3.55
CA LYS A 215 -36.64 20.93 -4.61
C LYS A 215 -38.08 21.32 -4.95
N LYS A 216 -38.85 21.85 -4.00
CA LYS A 216 -40.23 22.29 -4.23
C LYS A 216 -40.27 23.67 -4.91
N ASP A 217 -39.33 24.54 -4.57
CA ASP A 217 -39.25 25.89 -5.13
C ASP A 217 -38.64 25.91 -6.55
N ALA A 218 -37.96 24.83 -6.97
CA ALA A 218 -37.39 24.70 -8.31
C ALA A 218 -38.44 24.48 -9.42
N ASP A 219 -39.68 24.13 -9.04
CA ASP A 219 -40.82 23.93 -9.96
C ASP A 219 -41.72 25.17 -10.07
N GLY A 220 -41.31 26.31 -9.49
CA GLY A 220 -42.08 27.57 -9.41
C GLY A 220 -41.51 28.72 -10.25
#